data_AF-A0A938HVY4-F1
#
_entry.id   AF-A0A938HVY4-F1
#
_cell.length_a   1.000
_cell.length_b   1.000
_cell.length_c   1.000
_cell.angle_alpha   90.00
_cell.angle_beta   90.00
_cell.angle_gamma   90.00
#
_symmetry.space_group_name_H-M   'P 1'
#
loop_
_entity.id
_entity.type
_entity.pdbx_description
1 polymer ?
#
loop_
_entity_poly.entity_id
_entity_poly.type
_entity_poly.pdbx_seq_one_letter_code
_entity_poly.pdbx_strand_id
1 'polypeptide(L)'
;MRALAIAVALAAAVAAPAAPWWDDYPTTVQTSRPEEAIASGADSALCGMADDPCWSILGQRIRFLGRNPGLDALAKQGVKRMSWAETFGTCEEYAGDFQRGPDGKLLGFEGDPTSPRPLLNHWAWQLWQPKPDREMHWVGLGSYYADEPWLQPWTRTHPRYGAPPFRYPDGREAEGLMEGEGPFRFHRLYDAGCSKNVLGELEPDYGFNDKVNEVDLATARVRGPTEGLISVETRDGTRYASLVSVAKDSACPAWIDYARASARHMVDCGVRGIWADNFSAWDSFGSGPVHTAFGEWSVARFREHLARR
;
A
#
# COMPACT_ATOMS: atom_id res chain seq x y z
N MET A 1 -33.44 72.84 36.83
CA MET A 1 -33.73 71.95 35.69
C MET A 1 -32.42 71.65 34.98
N ARG A 2 -31.84 70.47 35.22
CA ARG A 2 -30.63 69.98 34.56
C ARG A 2 -31.06 68.94 33.54
N ALA A 3 -30.72 69.15 32.26
CA ALA A 3 -30.78 68.10 31.25
C ALA A 3 -29.37 67.93 30.69
N LEU A 4 -28.69 66.89 31.16
CA LEU A 4 -27.39 66.44 30.69
C LEU A 4 -27.67 65.44 29.57
N ALA A 5 -27.42 65.81 28.31
CA ALA A 5 -27.52 64.90 27.18
C ALA A 5 -26.24 64.04 27.14
N ILE A 6 -26.37 62.75 27.45
CA ILE A 6 -25.32 61.76 27.25
C ILE A 6 -25.41 61.29 25.80
N ALA A 7 -24.42 61.66 24.99
CA ALA A 7 -24.23 61.09 23.67
C ALA A 7 -23.53 59.73 23.80
N VAL A 8 -24.27 58.65 23.54
CA VAL A 8 -23.71 57.29 23.42
C VAL A 8 -23.11 57.16 22.03
N ALA A 9 -21.79 57.16 21.93
CA ALA A 9 -21.09 56.80 20.71
C ALA A 9 -21.13 55.27 20.54
N LEU A 10 -22.02 54.79 19.67
CA LEU A 10 -21.98 53.42 19.15
C LEU A 10 -20.78 53.32 18.19
N ALA A 11 -19.63 52.87 18.71
CA ALA A 11 -18.55 52.39 17.87
C ALA A 11 -19.02 51.08 17.21
N ALA A 12 -19.47 51.15 15.97
CA ALA A 12 -19.63 49.98 15.13
C ALA A 12 -18.23 49.37 14.96
N ALA A 13 -17.97 48.25 15.62
CA ALA A 13 -16.81 47.43 15.32
C ALA A 13 -16.95 46.99 13.86
N VAL A 14 -16.19 47.65 12.98
CA VAL A 14 -16.03 47.19 11.60
C VAL A 14 -15.34 45.84 11.72
N ALA A 15 -16.08 44.75 11.52
CA ALA A 15 -15.50 43.43 11.46
C ALA A 15 -14.43 43.48 10.37
N ALA A 16 -13.16 43.30 10.75
CA ALA A 16 -12.10 43.16 9.78
C ALA A 16 -12.50 42.05 8.79
N PRO A 17 -12.33 42.26 7.48
CA PRO A 17 -12.59 41.20 6.53
C PRO A 17 -11.80 39.97 6.97
N ALA A 18 -12.48 38.82 7.02
CA ALA A 18 -11.82 37.57 7.37
C ALA A 18 -10.60 37.41 6.45
N ALA A 19 -9.45 37.09 7.06
CA ALA A 19 -8.26 36.80 6.29
C ALA A 19 -8.60 35.74 5.24
N PRO A 20 -8.10 35.87 4.00
CA PRO A 20 -8.27 34.83 3.02
C PRO A 20 -7.84 33.47 3.56
N TRP A 21 -8.53 32.40 3.16
CA TRP A 21 -8.22 31.05 3.66
C TRP A 21 -6.78 30.60 3.33
N TRP A 22 -6.12 31.22 2.34
CA TRP A 22 -4.73 30.95 1.99
C TRP A 22 -3.69 31.62 2.90
N ASP A 23 -4.10 32.56 3.76
CA ASP A 23 -3.22 33.12 4.81
C ASP A 23 -3.00 32.12 5.96
N ASP A 24 -3.83 31.07 6.05
CA ASP A 24 -3.75 29.96 7.00
C ASP A 24 -3.66 28.61 6.24
N TYR A 25 -2.87 28.60 5.16
CA TYR A 25 -2.72 27.43 4.31
C TYR A 25 -1.99 26.30 5.07
N PRO A 26 -2.50 25.05 5.04
CA PRO A 26 -1.85 23.94 5.75
C PRO A 26 -0.40 23.78 5.33
N THR A 27 0.49 23.74 6.30
CA THR A 27 1.91 23.49 6.07
C THR A 27 2.25 22.02 6.32
N THR A 28 3.07 21.45 5.44
CA THR A 28 3.49 20.05 5.51
C THR A 28 5.00 19.94 5.40
N VAL A 29 5.60 19.13 6.26
CA VAL A 29 7.01 18.75 6.18
C VAL A 29 7.14 17.24 5.93
N GLN A 30 8.06 16.84 5.05
CA GLN A 30 8.38 15.43 4.85
C GLN A 30 9.55 15.05 5.75
N THR A 31 9.28 14.31 6.83
CA THR A 31 10.31 13.76 7.72
C THR A 31 9.76 12.55 8.48
N SER A 32 10.65 11.61 8.79
CA SER A 32 10.36 10.48 9.69
C SER A 32 10.68 10.77 11.16
N ARG A 33 11.20 11.97 11.46
CA ARG A 33 11.68 12.37 12.79
C ARG A 33 10.70 13.34 13.45
N PRO A 34 10.06 12.96 14.57
CA PRO A 34 9.11 13.83 15.27
C PRO A 34 9.69 15.18 15.67
N GLU A 35 10.93 15.20 16.13
CA GLU A 35 11.63 16.42 16.56
C GLU A 35 11.83 17.42 15.43
N GLU A 36 12.11 16.95 14.21
CA GLU A 36 12.25 17.81 13.02
C GLU A 36 10.88 18.35 12.60
N ALA A 37 9.84 17.52 12.67
CA ALA A 37 8.48 17.95 12.36
C ALA A 37 8.01 19.05 13.32
N ILE A 38 8.22 18.87 14.63
CA ILE A 38 7.86 19.86 15.65
C ILE A 38 8.66 21.16 15.44
N ALA A 39 9.98 21.07 15.21
CA ALA A 39 10.82 22.24 15.01
C ALA A 39 10.49 23.03 13.74
N SER A 40 9.91 22.39 12.73
CA SER A 40 9.52 23.06 11.47
C SER A 40 8.36 24.04 11.62
N GLY A 41 7.54 23.90 12.67
CA GLY A 41 6.30 24.65 12.84
C GLY A 41 5.18 24.21 11.88
N ALA A 42 5.34 23.09 11.16
CA ALA A 42 4.33 22.60 10.23
C ALA A 42 3.10 22.02 10.95
N ASP A 43 1.92 22.21 10.37
CA ASP A 43 0.64 21.65 10.86
C ASP A 43 0.57 20.13 10.69
N SER A 44 1.32 19.62 9.72
CA SER A 44 1.29 18.23 9.32
C SER A 44 2.67 17.71 8.93
N ALA A 45 2.87 16.41 9.10
CA ALA A 45 4.10 15.74 8.73
C ALA A 45 3.79 14.51 7.88
N LEU A 46 4.39 14.41 6.70
CA LEU A 46 4.41 13.18 5.90
C LEU A 46 5.44 12.23 6.53
N CYS A 47 4.96 11.39 7.44
CA CYS A 47 5.80 10.53 8.25
C CYS A 47 6.01 9.18 7.57
N GLY A 48 7.03 9.11 6.73
CA GLY A 48 7.40 7.90 6.00
C GLY A 48 7.16 8.03 4.50
N MET A 49 7.93 7.27 3.72
CA MET A 49 7.84 7.31 2.25
C MET A 49 6.88 6.26 1.66
N ALA A 50 6.47 5.24 2.43
CA ALA A 50 5.53 4.23 1.95
C ALA A 50 4.84 3.48 3.10
N ASP A 51 3.63 3.92 3.46
CA ASP A 51 2.81 3.29 4.51
C ASP A 51 1.72 2.39 3.92
N ASP A 52 1.33 2.60 2.66
CA ASP A 52 0.48 1.68 1.89
C ASP A 52 0.85 1.63 0.40
N PRO A 53 1.88 0.87 0.02
CA PRO A 53 2.15 0.49 -1.36
C PRO A 53 1.23 -0.63 -1.87
N CYS A 54 0.06 -0.80 -1.23
CA CYS A 54 -0.86 -1.90 -1.47
C CYS A 54 -0.32 -3.30 -1.11
N TRP A 55 0.47 -3.41 -0.04
CA TRP A 55 0.89 -4.69 0.56
C TRP A 55 -0.21 -5.40 1.36
N SER A 56 -1.49 -5.13 1.09
CA SER A 56 -2.66 -5.46 1.91
C SER A 56 -2.75 -4.78 3.29
N ILE A 57 -3.87 -5.01 3.98
CA ILE A 57 -4.12 -4.52 5.34
C ILE A 57 -3.09 -5.06 6.35
N LEU A 58 -2.64 -6.31 6.25
CA LEU A 58 -1.58 -6.80 7.15
C LEU A 58 -0.26 -6.09 6.89
N GLY A 59 0.16 -5.95 5.62
CA GLY A 59 1.41 -5.27 5.28
C GLY A 59 1.42 -3.84 5.84
N GLN A 60 0.30 -3.15 5.70
CA GLN A 60 0.07 -1.85 6.32
C GLN A 60 0.14 -1.92 7.87
N ARG A 61 -0.54 -2.88 8.50
CA ARG A 61 -0.53 -3.08 9.96
C ARG A 61 0.89 -3.33 10.50
N ILE A 62 1.67 -4.18 9.83
CA ILE A 62 3.09 -4.44 10.12
C ILE A 62 3.89 -3.14 10.13
N ARG A 63 3.65 -2.23 9.18
CA ARG A 63 4.34 -0.93 9.12
C ARG A 63 4.00 -0.04 10.31
N PHE A 64 2.73 0.02 10.70
CA PHE A 64 2.31 0.80 11.87
C PHE A 64 2.86 0.22 13.18
N LEU A 65 2.87 -1.10 13.33
CA LEU A 65 3.38 -1.77 14.54
C LEU A 65 4.92 -1.77 14.63
N GLY A 66 5.62 -1.94 13.51
CA GLY A 66 7.06 -2.17 13.49
C GLY A 66 7.95 -0.94 13.49
N ARG A 67 7.42 0.28 13.26
CA ARG A 67 8.28 1.44 12.94
C ARG A 67 7.98 2.78 13.59
N ASN A 68 7.01 2.93 14.50
CA ASN A 68 6.55 4.30 14.78
C ASN A 68 6.30 4.69 16.25
N PRO A 69 7.35 4.66 17.12
CA PRO A 69 7.29 5.31 18.43
C PRO A 69 7.13 6.84 18.35
N GLY A 70 7.26 7.44 17.16
CA GLY A 70 7.11 8.88 16.94
C GLY A 70 5.67 9.40 16.82
N LEU A 71 4.69 8.51 16.67
CA LEU A 71 3.29 8.90 16.43
C LEU A 71 2.64 9.62 17.60
N ASP A 72 2.82 9.06 18.78
CA ASP A 72 2.28 9.67 20.00
C ASP A 72 2.96 11.00 20.29
N ALA A 73 4.24 11.15 19.92
CA ALA A 73 4.98 12.41 20.09
C ALA A 73 4.41 13.51 19.18
N LEU A 74 4.14 13.21 17.91
CA LEU A 74 3.52 14.16 16.97
C LEU A 74 2.10 14.54 17.40
N ALA A 75 1.28 13.55 17.74
CA ALA A 75 -0.10 13.78 18.14
C ALA A 75 -0.19 14.62 19.42
N LYS A 76 0.68 14.40 20.40
CA LYS A 76 0.76 15.21 21.64
C LYS A 76 1.10 16.68 21.40
N GLN A 77 1.79 16.97 20.29
CA GLN A 77 2.16 18.34 19.89
C GLN A 77 1.17 18.96 18.90
N GLY A 78 0.07 18.27 18.58
CA GLY A 78 -0.94 18.75 17.63
C GLY A 78 -0.56 18.59 16.15
N VAL A 79 0.58 17.97 15.84
CA VAL A 79 1.02 17.75 14.45
C VAL A 79 0.24 16.58 13.84
N LYS A 80 -0.43 16.83 12.72
CA LYS A 80 -1.21 15.83 12.00
C LYS A 80 -0.29 14.93 11.18
N ARG A 81 -0.37 13.61 11.40
CA ARG A 81 0.33 12.66 10.53
C ARG A 81 -0.37 12.55 9.18
N MET A 82 0.43 12.72 8.13
CA MET A 82 0.12 12.30 6.78
C MET A 82 0.88 11.02 6.44
N SER A 83 0.30 10.24 5.55
CA SER A 83 0.79 8.95 5.13
C SER A 83 0.85 8.89 3.61
N TRP A 84 1.88 8.27 3.04
CA TRP A 84 1.92 8.01 1.61
C TRP A 84 1.10 6.75 1.30
N ALA A 85 0.24 6.82 0.29
CA ALA A 85 -0.56 5.71 -0.20
C ALA A 85 -0.47 5.58 -1.73
N GLU A 86 -0.20 4.38 -2.19
CA GLU A 86 -0.22 3.97 -3.59
C GLU A 86 -1.67 3.75 -4.02
N THR A 87 -2.31 4.81 -4.53
CA THR A 87 -3.75 4.80 -4.76
C THR A 87 -4.10 4.01 -6.01
N PHE A 88 -3.64 4.45 -7.18
CA PHE A 88 -3.98 3.85 -8.48
C PHE A 88 -2.77 3.44 -9.33
N GLY A 89 -1.53 3.54 -8.83
CA GLY A 89 -0.36 3.07 -9.55
C GLY A 89 -0.25 1.55 -9.46
N THR A 90 0.64 1.05 -8.62
CA THR A 90 0.89 -0.39 -8.51
C THR A 90 0.23 -1.02 -7.30
N CYS A 91 0.12 -2.34 -7.32
CA CYS A 91 -0.05 -3.14 -6.12
C CYS A 91 1.10 -4.13 -5.98
N GLU A 92 1.55 -4.33 -4.75
CA GLU A 92 2.77 -5.08 -4.46
C GLU A 92 2.53 -6.30 -3.58
N GLU A 93 3.35 -7.32 -3.77
CA GLU A 93 3.51 -8.43 -2.84
C GLU A 93 4.98 -8.69 -2.55
N TYR A 94 5.32 -9.00 -1.30
CA TYR A 94 6.69 -9.31 -0.92
C TYR A 94 6.80 -10.60 -0.10
N ALA A 95 7.95 -11.26 -0.22
CA ALA A 95 8.31 -12.40 0.61
C ALA A 95 8.57 -11.96 2.06
N GLY A 96 7.84 -12.55 3.00
CA GLY A 96 8.00 -12.39 4.43
C GLY A 96 8.33 -13.74 5.08
N ASP A 97 9.23 -13.71 6.06
CA ASP A 97 9.56 -14.87 6.87
C ASP A 97 8.92 -14.76 8.24
N PHE A 98 8.19 -15.79 8.64
CA PHE A 98 7.41 -15.84 9.85
C PHE A 98 7.83 -17.04 10.69
N GLN A 99 7.71 -16.90 12.00
CA GLN A 99 8.06 -17.95 12.95
C GLN A 99 6.79 -18.53 13.58
N ARG A 100 6.71 -19.85 13.70
CA ARG A 100 5.68 -20.55 14.47
C ARG A 100 6.06 -20.63 15.94
N GLY A 101 5.09 -20.41 16.82
CA GLY A 101 5.19 -20.69 18.24
C GLY A 101 4.98 -22.17 18.55
N PRO A 102 5.14 -22.57 19.82
CA PRO A 102 4.92 -23.94 20.28
C PRO A 102 3.51 -24.48 20.04
N ASP A 103 2.52 -23.59 19.91
CA ASP A 103 1.12 -23.92 19.60
C ASP A 103 0.87 -24.08 18.09
N GLY A 104 1.93 -24.00 17.29
CA GLY A 104 1.88 -24.09 15.83
C GLY A 104 1.34 -22.82 15.16
N LYS A 105 1.00 -21.75 15.87
CA LYS A 105 0.52 -20.49 15.26
C LYS A 105 1.69 -19.57 14.94
N LEU A 106 1.52 -18.66 13.98
CA LEU A 106 2.50 -17.63 13.72
C LEU A 106 2.63 -16.68 14.92
N LEU A 107 3.87 -16.36 15.29
CA LEU A 107 4.16 -15.40 16.34
C LEU A 107 3.74 -14.00 15.89
N GLY A 108 2.95 -13.32 16.71
CA GLY A 108 2.52 -11.95 16.47
C GLY A 108 3.48 -10.89 17.02
N PHE A 109 3.01 -9.63 17.01
CA PHE A 109 3.68 -8.53 17.67
C PHE A 109 3.41 -8.52 19.18
N GLU A 110 4.35 -7.97 19.95
CA GLU A 110 4.09 -7.65 21.35
C GLU A 110 2.95 -6.62 21.45
N GLY A 111 1.92 -6.90 22.25
CA GLY A 111 0.70 -6.09 22.34
C GLY A 111 -0.32 -6.31 21.22
N ASP A 112 0.00 -7.05 20.17
CA ASP A 112 -0.93 -7.48 19.12
C ASP A 112 -0.57 -8.88 18.59
N PRO A 113 -0.87 -9.94 19.36
CA PRO A 113 -0.55 -11.30 18.99
C PRO A 113 -1.36 -11.82 17.80
N THR A 114 -2.41 -11.09 17.37
CA THR A 114 -3.25 -11.46 16.23
C THR A 114 -2.69 -11.01 14.88
N SER A 115 -1.67 -10.15 14.90
CA SER A 115 -0.97 -9.68 13.70
C SER A 115 0.31 -10.48 13.52
N PRO A 116 0.40 -11.42 12.55
CA PRO A 116 1.64 -12.15 12.28
C PRO A 116 2.82 -11.20 12.07
N ARG A 117 3.91 -11.46 12.78
CA ARG A 117 5.10 -10.60 12.75
C ARG A 117 6.18 -11.21 11.85
N PRO A 118 6.57 -10.55 10.76
CA PRO A 118 7.69 -11.02 9.98
C PRO A 118 9.01 -10.80 10.76
N LEU A 119 9.89 -11.80 10.73
CA LEU A 119 11.27 -11.67 11.21
C LEU A 119 12.17 -11.02 10.15
N LEU A 120 11.95 -11.39 8.89
CA LEU A 120 12.61 -10.83 7.72
C LEU A 120 11.57 -10.57 6.62
N ASN A 121 11.92 -9.72 5.67
CA ASN A 121 11.15 -9.47 4.46
C ASN A 121 12.11 -9.26 3.27
N HIS A 122 11.56 -8.95 2.10
CA HIS A 122 12.30 -8.66 0.86
C HIS A 122 13.62 -7.89 1.06
N TRP A 123 13.61 -6.76 1.80
CA TRP A 123 14.80 -5.91 1.97
C TRP A 123 15.89 -6.51 2.87
N ALA A 124 15.59 -7.58 3.60
CA ALA A 124 16.53 -8.29 4.46
C ALA A 124 16.67 -9.78 4.11
N TRP A 125 16.16 -10.20 2.95
CA TRP A 125 16.04 -11.61 2.59
C TRP A 125 17.37 -12.35 2.50
N GLN A 126 18.46 -11.65 2.23
CA GLN A 126 19.82 -12.21 2.25
C GLN A 126 20.22 -12.83 3.60
N LEU A 127 19.51 -12.49 4.69
CA LEU A 127 19.74 -13.03 6.02
C LEU A 127 18.87 -14.26 6.32
N TRP A 128 18.00 -14.65 5.38
CA TRP A 128 17.09 -15.77 5.59
C TRP A 128 17.85 -17.09 5.61
N GLN A 129 17.40 -17.98 6.50
CA GLN A 129 17.92 -19.32 6.66
C GLN A 129 16.73 -20.23 6.97
N PRO A 130 16.59 -21.36 6.27
CA PRO A 130 15.52 -22.31 6.53
C PRO A 130 15.67 -22.86 7.95
N LYS A 131 14.59 -22.85 8.71
CA LYS A 131 14.49 -23.50 10.04
C LYS A 131 13.15 -24.22 10.15
N PRO A 132 13.04 -25.30 10.93
CA PRO A 132 11.79 -26.06 11.05
C PRO A 132 10.60 -25.26 11.58
N ASP A 133 10.85 -24.22 12.38
CA ASP A 133 9.86 -23.33 12.96
C ASP A 133 9.63 -22.06 12.14
N ARG A 134 10.27 -21.93 10.98
CA ARG A 134 10.14 -20.77 10.08
C ARG A 134 9.40 -21.15 8.82
N GLU A 135 8.59 -20.21 8.34
CA GLU A 135 7.87 -20.35 7.09
C GLU A 135 7.85 -19.05 6.31
N MET A 136 7.94 -19.19 4.98
CA MET A 136 7.82 -18.07 4.07
C MET A 136 6.36 -17.89 3.65
N HIS A 137 5.88 -16.65 3.68
CA HIS A 137 4.60 -16.24 3.10
C HIS A 137 4.76 -14.99 2.24
N TRP A 138 3.94 -14.87 1.19
CA TRP A 138 3.83 -13.65 0.40
C TRP A 138 2.80 -12.72 1.05
N VAL A 139 3.25 -11.54 1.47
CA VAL A 139 2.41 -10.50 2.05
C VAL A 139 1.99 -9.56 0.93
N GLY A 140 0.70 -9.51 0.63
CA GLY A 140 0.18 -8.75 -0.51
C GLY A 140 -1.32 -8.95 -0.71
N LEU A 141 -1.83 -8.41 -1.81
CA LEU A 141 -3.26 -8.49 -2.12
C LEU A 141 -3.73 -9.90 -2.46
N GLY A 142 -2.87 -10.72 -3.07
CA GLY A 142 -3.10 -12.14 -3.31
C GLY A 142 -3.49 -12.86 -2.04
N SER A 143 -2.67 -12.77 -0.99
CA SER A 143 -2.98 -13.42 0.29
C SER A 143 -4.19 -12.81 1.00
N TYR A 144 -4.40 -11.49 0.89
CA TYR A 144 -5.56 -10.80 1.46
C TYR A 144 -6.89 -11.20 0.82
N TYR A 145 -6.98 -11.25 -0.51
CA TYR A 145 -8.20 -11.60 -1.23
C TYR A 145 -8.42 -13.11 -1.31
N ALA A 146 -7.35 -13.92 -1.22
CA ALA A 146 -7.47 -15.38 -1.10
C ALA A 146 -7.90 -15.84 0.29
N ASP A 147 -8.06 -14.93 1.26
CA ASP A 147 -8.42 -15.25 2.65
C ASP A 147 -7.50 -16.29 3.28
N GLU A 148 -6.20 -16.20 3.02
CA GLU A 148 -5.22 -17.17 3.47
C GLU A 148 -5.29 -17.36 5.01
N PRO A 149 -5.39 -18.61 5.51
CA PRO A 149 -5.61 -18.86 6.94
C PRO A 149 -4.54 -18.27 7.86
N TRP A 150 -3.29 -18.17 7.39
CA TRP A 150 -2.17 -17.60 8.16
C TRP A 150 -2.30 -16.08 8.36
N LEU A 151 -3.09 -15.41 7.52
CA LEU A 151 -3.26 -13.96 7.50
C LEU A 151 -4.41 -13.47 8.39
N GLN A 152 -5.27 -14.39 8.85
CA GLN A 152 -6.44 -14.05 9.68
C GLN A 152 -6.04 -13.29 10.97
N PRO A 153 -6.79 -12.24 11.36
CA PRO A 153 -8.05 -11.77 10.78
C PRO A 153 -7.90 -10.78 9.61
N TRP A 154 -6.68 -10.48 9.16
CA TRP A 154 -6.35 -9.35 8.29
C TRP A 154 -6.56 -9.62 6.79
N THR A 155 -7.67 -10.27 6.45
CA THR A 155 -8.04 -10.63 5.07
C THR A 155 -9.23 -9.80 4.56
N ARG A 156 -9.70 -10.05 3.33
CA ARG A 156 -10.88 -9.37 2.76
C ARG A 156 -12.17 -9.59 3.57
N THR A 157 -12.23 -10.63 4.40
CA THR A 157 -13.37 -10.90 5.29
C THR A 157 -13.30 -10.14 6.63
N HIS A 158 -12.26 -9.35 6.87
CA HIS A 158 -12.13 -8.59 8.11
C HIS A 158 -13.38 -7.70 8.34
N PRO A 159 -14.02 -7.71 9.53
CA PRO A 159 -15.30 -7.05 9.76
C PRO A 159 -15.27 -5.52 9.53
N ARG A 160 -14.12 -4.90 9.78
CA ARG A 160 -13.89 -3.45 9.60
C ARG A 160 -13.10 -3.05 8.34
N TYR A 161 -12.05 -3.80 8.01
CA TYR A 161 -11.08 -3.53 6.94
C TYR A 161 -11.19 -4.55 5.79
N GLY A 162 -12.33 -5.22 5.69
CA GLY A 162 -12.64 -6.11 4.58
C GLY A 162 -13.04 -5.36 3.32
N ALA A 163 -13.04 -6.08 2.20
CA ALA A 163 -13.43 -5.56 0.90
C ALA A 163 -14.25 -6.63 0.14
N PRO A 164 -15.17 -6.23 -0.75
CA PRO A 164 -15.84 -7.17 -1.66
C PRO A 164 -14.82 -7.93 -2.53
N PRO A 165 -15.16 -9.14 -3.01
CA PRO A 165 -14.29 -9.89 -3.90
C PRO A 165 -14.06 -9.13 -5.21
N PHE A 166 -12.88 -9.31 -5.81
CA PHE A 166 -12.62 -8.88 -7.17
C PHE A 166 -13.54 -9.62 -8.14
N ARG A 167 -14.01 -8.89 -9.16
CA ARG A 167 -14.86 -9.43 -10.23
C ARG A 167 -14.35 -8.98 -11.59
N TYR A 168 -14.54 -9.84 -12.57
CA TYR A 168 -14.47 -9.47 -13.98
C TYR A 168 -15.67 -8.56 -14.35
N PRO A 169 -15.57 -7.81 -15.46
CA PRO A 169 -16.68 -6.97 -15.93
C PRO A 169 -17.98 -7.73 -16.22
N ASP A 170 -17.89 -9.03 -16.52
CA ASP A 170 -19.03 -9.93 -16.73
C ASP A 170 -19.69 -10.41 -15.42
N GLY A 171 -19.15 -10.01 -14.26
CA GLY A 171 -19.66 -10.34 -12.94
C GLY A 171 -19.08 -11.61 -12.31
N ARG A 172 -18.29 -12.42 -13.05
CA ARG A 172 -17.60 -13.58 -12.47
C ARG A 172 -16.62 -13.15 -11.40
N GLU A 173 -16.54 -13.89 -10.30
CA GLU A 173 -15.55 -13.65 -9.25
C GLU A 173 -14.16 -14.07 -9.72
N ALA A 174 -13.16 -13.27 -9.35
CA ALA A 174 -11.76 -13.45 -9.71
C ALA A 174 -10.99 -14.14 -8.58
N GLU A 175 -11.47 -15.32 -8.16
CA GLU A 175 -10.90 -16.10 -7.07
C GLU A 175 -9.92 -17.17 -7.56
N GLY A 176 -8.97 -17.54 -6.71
CA GLY A 176 -7.99 -18.59 -6.98
C GLY A 176 -6.86 -18.15 -7.91
N LEU A 177 -6.09 -19.13 -8.36
CA LEU A 177 -4.93 -18.94 -9.22
C LEU A 177 -5.32 -19.01 -10.71
N MET A 178 -4.54 -18.35 -11.56
CA MET A 178 -4.57 -18.58 -13.00
C MET A 178 -4.07 -20.01 -13.32
N GLU A 179 -4.59 -20.61 -14.39
CA GLU A 179 -4.12 -21.91 -14.88
C GLU A 179 -2.84 -21.72 -15.70
N GLY A 180 -1.79 -22.49 -15.42
CA GLY A 180 -0.50 -22.42 -16.12
C GLY A 180 0.68 -22.31 -15.16
N GLU A 181 1.63 -23.24 -15.28
CA GLU A 181 2.80 -23.33 -14.40
C GLU A 181 3.75 -22.16 -14.61
N GLY A 182 3.84 -21.30 -13.59
CA GLY A 182 4.95 -20.39 -13.40
C GLY A 182 5.20 -20.23 -11.90
N PRO A 183 6.38 -19.73 -11.49
CA PRO A 183 6.65 -19.38 -10.09
C PRO A 183 5.72 -18.27 -9.55
N PHE A 184 4.86 -17.73 -10.42
CA PHE A 184 3.82 -16.77 -10.10
C PHE A 184 2.50 -17.42 -9.71
N ARG A 185 2.12 -17.18 -8.45
CA ARG A 185 0.72 -17.27 -8.00
C ARG A 185 -0.05 -16.06 -8.53
N PHE A 186 -0.19 -15.89 -9.85
CA PHE A 186 -1.09 -14.85 -10.31
C PHE A 186 -2.50 -15.24 -9.91
N HIS A 187 -2.95 -14.63 -8.82
CA HIS A 187 -4.33 -14.66 -8.43
C HIS A 187 -5.15 -14.06 -9.57
N ARG A 188 -6.29 -14.66 -9.87
CA ARG A 188 -7.21 -14.15 -10.90
C ARG A 188 -7.62 -12.69 -10.64
N LEU A 189 -7.49 -12.22 -9.39
CA LEU A 189 -7.67 -10.82 -9.04
C LEU A 189 -6.75 -9.88 -9.83
N TYR A 190 -5.50 -10.28 -10.11
CA TYR A 190 -4.57 -9.47 -10.90
C TYR A 190 -5.02 -9.44 -12.36
N ASP A 191 -5.44 -10.58 -12.90
CA ASP A 191 -5.99 -10.64 -14.25
C ASP A 191 -7.26 -9.79 -14.41
N ALA A 192 -8.17 -9.83 -13.44
CA ALA A 192 -9.40 -9.03 -13.45
C ALA A 192 -9.17 -7.55 -13.11
N GLY A 193 -8.14 -7.24 -12.33
CA GLY A 193 -7.96 -5.96 -11.66
C GLY A 193 -6.81 -5.11 -12.18
N CYS A 194 -5.81 -5.68 -12.83
CA CYS A 194 -4.60 -4.97 -13.21
C CYS A 194 -4.59 -4.57 -14.69
N SER A 195 -3.79 -3.56 -14.99
CA SER A 195 -3.54 -3.15 -16.36
C SER A 195 -2.76 -4.23 -17.10
N LYS A 196 -3.02 -4.35 -18.40
CA LYS A 196 -2.35 -5.28 -19.28
C LYS A 196 -1.63 -4.53 -20.39
N ASN A 197 -0.67 -5.21 -21.01
CA ASN A 197 -0.06 -4.74 -22.24
C ASN A 197 -1.02 -4.86 -23.42
N VAL A 198 -0.58 -4.43 -24.60
CA VAL A 198 -1.40 -4.46 -25.82
C VAL A 198 -1.80 -5.87 -26.28
N LEU A 199 -1.15 -6.92 -25.78
CA LEU A 199 -1.48 -8.32 -26.05
C LEU A 199 -2.47 -8.90 -25.03
N GLY A 200 -2.85 -8.13 -24.01
CA GLY A 200 -3.74 -8.59 -22.94
C GLY A 200 -3.02 -9.37 -21.85
N GLU A 201 -1.71 -9.22 -21.72
CA GLU A 201 -0.88 -9.90 -20.72
C GLU A 201 -0.55 -8.96 -19.55
N LEU A 202 -0.43 -9.53 -18.35
CA LEU A 202 0.10 -8.80 -17.20
C LEU A 202 1.60 -8.58 -17.37
N GLU A 203 2.06 -7.36 -17.10
CA GLU A 203 3.49 -7.03 -17.05
C GLU A 203 3.89 -6.70 -15.60
N PRO A 204 4.24 -7.73 -14.82
CA PRO A 204 4.75 -7.53 -13.47
C PRO A 204 6.14 -6.89 -13.49
N ASP A 205 6.38 -5.96 -12.57
CA ASP A 205 7.72 -5.48 -12.24
C ASP A 205 8.27 -6.28 -11.05
N TYR A 206 9.51 -6.74 -11.19
CA TYR A 206 10.13 -7.66 -10.25
C TYR A 206 11.19 -6.96 -9.41
N GLY A 207 10.94 -6.90 -8.11
CA GLY A 207 11.90 -6.43 -7.13
C GLY A 207 12.89 -7.53 -6.74
N PHE A 208 14.15 -7.29 -7.04
CA PHE A 208 15.26 -8.18 -6.70
C PHE A 208 16.02 -7.66 -5.49
N ASN A 209 16.36 -8.55 -4.56
CA ASN A 209 17.35 -8.24 -3.54
C ASN A 209 18.76 -8.47 -4.12
N ASP A 210 19.54 -7.40 -4.24
CA ASP A 210 20.87 -7.45 -4.88
C ASP A 210 21.83 -8.44 -4.19
N LYS A 211 21.80 -8.50 -2.86
CA LYS A 211 22.65 -9.41 -2.09
C LYS A 211 22.24 -10.87 -2.27
N VAL A 212 20.95 -11.14 -2.50
CA VAL A 212 20.48 -12.49 -2.82
C VAL A 212 20.96 -12.91 -4.20
N ASN A 213 20.86 -11.98 -5.16
CA ASN A 213 21.10 -12.22 -6.58
C ASN A 213 22.56 -12.05 -7.01
N GLU A 214 23.47 -11.69 -6.09
CA GLU A 214 24.90 -11.64 -6.37
C GLU A 214 25.39 -13.03 -6.80
N VAL A 215 26.02 -13.13 -7.97
CA VAL A 215 26.54 -14.39 -8.52
C VAL A 215 27.91 -14.69 -7.92
N ASP A 216 28.06 -15.88 -7.34
CA ASP A 216 29.36 -16.44 -7.02
C ASP A 216 30.04 -16.96 -8.30
N LEU A 217 31.13 -16.31 -8.71
CA LEU A 217 31.88 -16.65 -9.92
C LEU A 217 32.50 -18.05 -9.87
N ALA A 218 32.74 -18.61 -8.69
CA ALA A 218 33.31 -19.96 -8.56
C ALA A 218 32.28 -21.06 -8.85
N THR A 219 31.01 -20.81 -8.50
CA THR A 219 29.93 -21.81 -8.61
C THR A 219 28.91 -21.49 -9.70
N ALA A 220 28.98 -20.29 -10.29
CA ALA A 220 28.00 -19.73 -11.22
C ALA A 220 26.55 -19.77 -10.68
N ARG A 221 26.40 -19.68 -9.35
CA ARG A 221 25.10 -19.67 -8.65
C ARG A 221 24.95 -18.38 -7.87
N VAL A 222 23.70 -17.99 -7.63
CA VAL A 222 23.40 -16.87 -6.74
C VAL A 222 23.80 -17.21 -5.29
N ARG A 223 24.27 -16.21 -4.55
CA ARG A 223 24.80 -16.38 -3.19
C ARG A 223 23.72 -16.54 -2.13
N GLY A 224 22.63 -15.80 -2.26
CA GLY A 224 21.60 -15.79 -1.23
C GLY A 224 20.56 -16.90 -1.37
N PRO A 225 19.68 -17.01 -0.37
CA PRO A 225 18.60 -17.98 -0.39
C PRO A 225 17.56 -17.65 -1.48
N THR A 226 17.16 -18.68 -2.23
CA THR A 226 16.19 -18.58 -3.34
C THR A 226 14.92 -19.37 -3.12
N GLU A 227 14.83 -20.14 -2.02
CA GLU A 227 13.67 -20.98 -1.72
C GLU A 227 12.40 -20.14 -1.57
N GLY A 228 11.33 -20.55 -2.27
CA GLY A 228 10.05 -19.84 -2.31
C GLY A 228 10.05 -18.52 -3.10
N LEU A 229 11.22 -18.04 -3.55
CA LEU A 229 11.33 -16.87 -4.41
C LEU A 229 10.98 -17.19 -5.86
N ILE A 230 10.69 -16.14 -6.61
CA ILE A 230 10.25 -16.27 -7.99
C ILE A 230 11.47 -16.20 -8.92
N SER A 231 11.73 -17.27 -9.65
CA SER A 231 12.73 -17.27 -10.71
C SER A 231 12.24 -16.50 -11.93
N VAL A 232 13.01 -15.52 -12.35
CA VAL A 232 12.75 -14.64 -13.50
C VAL A 232 13.93 -14.75 -14.45
N GLU A 233 13.67 -15.17 -15.69
CA GLU A 233 14.66 -15.14 -16.75
C GLU A 233 14.90 -13.68 -17.19
N THR A 234 16.14 -13.22 -17.06
CA THR A 234 16.56 -11.89 -17.50
C THR A 234 17.64 -12.00 -18.58
N ARG A 235 17.98 -10.88 -19.22
CA ARG A 235 19.05 -10.84 -20.24
C ARG A 235 20.39 -11.38 -19.73
N ASP A 236 20.66 -11.20 -18.44
CA ASP A 236 21.93 -11.56 -17.81
C ASP A 236 21.86 -12.92 -17.07
N GLY A 237 20.76 -13.67 -17.27
CA GLY A 237 20.50 -14.98 -16.66
C GLY A 237 19.30 -14.96 -15.70
N THR A 238 19.10 -16.09 -15.00
CA THR A 238 18.03 -16.23 -14.01
C THR A 238 18.30 -15.38 -12.77
N ARG A 239 17.32 -14.56 -12.39
CA ARG A 239 17.29 -13.82 -11.10
C ARG A 239 16.11 -14.28 -10.26
N TYR A 240 16.17 -14.05 -8.96
CA TYR A 240 15.16 -14.45 -7.99
C TYR A 240 14.52 -13.23 -7.33
N ALA A 241 13.26 -13.00 -7.65
CA ALA A 241 12.46 -11.90 -7.14
C ALA A 241 11.81 -12.28 -5.80
N SER A 242 11.86 -11.35 -4.85
CA SER A 242 11.20 -11.47 -3.53
C SER A 242 10.22 -10.31 -3.28
N LEU A 243 9.97 -9.51 -4.31
CA LEU A 243 8.95 -8.48 -4.40
C LEU A 243 8.42 -8.51 -5.84
N VAL A 244 7.10 -8.41 -6.00
CA VAL A 244 6.46 -8.21 -7.29
C VAL A 244 5.52 -7.03 -7.18
N SER A 245 5.47 -6.20 -8.22
CA SER A 245 4.46 -5.16 -8.37
C SER A 245 3.72 -5.34 -9.69
N VAL A 246 2.43 -5.01 -9.70
CA VAL A 246 1.61 -5.01 -10.92
C VAL A 246 0.81 -3.72 -10.96
N ALA A 247 0.80 -3.04 -12.10
CA ALA A 247 0.02 -1.82 -12.27
C ALA A 247 -1.49 -2.10 -12.24
N LYS A 248 -2.25 -1.27 -11.55
CA LYS A 248 -3.70 -1.42 -11.39
C LYS A 248 -4.43 -0.97 -12.66
N ASP A 249 -5.52 -1.65 -12.99
CA ASP A 249 -6.52 -1.10 -13.92
C ASP A 249 -7.37 -0.08 -13.14
N SER A 250 -7.10 1.19 -13.33
CA SER A 250 -7.77 2.29 -12.63
C SER A 250 -9.28 2.34 -12.86
N ALA A 251 -9.80 1.67 -13.90
CA ALA A 251 -11.25 1.54 -14.13
C ALA A 251 -11.91 0.41 -13.31
N CYS A 252 -11.11 -0.47 -12.68
CA CYS A 252 -11.62 -1.56 -11.86
C CYS A 252 -12.16 -1.01 -10.51
N PRO A 253 -13.46 -1.22 -10.21
CA PRO A 253 -14.07 -0.65 -9.01
C PRO A 253 -13.53 -1.24 -7.71
N ALA A 254 -12.98 -2.46 -7.74
CA ALA A 254 -12.45 -3.13 -6.55
C ALA A 254 -11.25 -2.39 -5.94
N TRP A 255 -10.49 -1.61 -6.71
CA TRP A 255 -9.43 -0.75 -6.17
C TRP A 255 -9.96 0.34 -5.26
N ILE A 256 -11.14 0.90 -5.57
CA ILE A 256 -11.79 1.90 -4.72
C ILE A 256 -12.22 1.26 -3.41
N ASP A 257 -12.73 0.03 -3.46
CA ASP A 257 -13.16 -0.69 -2.25
C ASP A 257 -11.96 -1.07 -1.37
N TYR A 258 -10.86 -1.53 -1.96
CA TYR A 258 -9.60 -1.72 -1.24
C TYR A 258 -9.08 -0.41 -0.63
N ALA A 259 -9.03 0.67 -1.41
CA ALA A 259 -8.55 1.97 -0.95
C ALA A 259 -9.38 2.50 0.23
N ARG A 260 -10.71 2.26 0.24
CA ARG A 260 -11.58 2.57 1.38
C ARG A 260 -11.23 1.75 2.62
N ALA A 261 -10.95 0.44 2.46
CA ALA A 261 -10.55 -0.42 3.55
C ALA A 261 -9.20 0.02 4.15
N SER A 262 -8.21 0.28 3.29
CA SER A 262 -6.90 0.80 3.69
C SER A 262 -7.01 2.15 4.39
N ALA A 263 -7.72 3.13 3.81
CA ALA A 263 -7.89 4.45 4.40
C ALA A 263 -8.57 4.38 5.78
N ARG A 264 -9.55 3.47 5.96
CA ARG A 264 -10.17 3.24 7.26
C ARG A 264 -9.16 2.72 8.28
N HIS A 265 -8.35 1.73 7.91
CA HIS A 265 -7.30 1.22 8.77
C HIS A 265 -6.24 2.28 9.11
N MET A 266 -5.83 3.12 8.14
CA MET A 266 -4.94 4.26 8.39
C MET A 266 -5.50 5.23 9.44
N VAL A 267 -6.78 5.59 9.30
CA VAL A 267 -7.46 6.52 10.24
C VAL A 267 -7.44 5.95 11.66
N ASP A 268 -7.73 4.65 11.80
CA ASP A 268 -7.71 3.95 13.09
C ASP A 268 -6.29 3.82 13.66
N CYS A 269 -5.27 3.81 12.80
CA CYS A 269 -3.87 3.89 13.18
C CYS A 269 -3.37 5.33 13.42
N GLY A 270 -4.27 6.32 13.46
CA GLY A 270 -3.92 7.70 13.82
C GLY A 270 -3.50 8.60 12.65
N VAL A 271 -3.57 8.13 11.41
CA VAL A 271 -3.33 8.96 10.22
C VAL A 271 -4.47 9.96 10.05
N ARG A 272 -4.15 11.18 9.61
CA ARG A 272 -5.09 12.30 9.43
C ARG A 272 -5.07 12.91 8.04
N GLY A 273 -4.17 12.47 7.18
CA GLY A 273 -4.15 12.83 5.77
C GLY A 273 -3.37 11.80 4.95
N ILE A 274 -3.63 11.78 3.65
CA ILE A 274 -2.96 10.88 2.71
C ILE A 274 -2.34 11.74 1.62
N TRP A 275 -1.06 11.50 1.32
CA TRP A 275 -0.51 11.82 0.01
C TRP A 275 -0.90 10.65 -0.89
N ALA A 276 -1.87 10.89 -1.76
CA ALA A 276 -2.32 9.93 -2.77
C ALA A 276 -1.34 9.96 -3.94
N ASP A 277 -0.44 8.99 -4.00
CA ASP A 277 0.43 8.83 -5.16
C ASP A 277 -0.34 8.20 -6.31
N ASN A 278 0.14 8.47 -7.53
CA ASN A 278 -0.51 8.09 -8.78
C ASN A 278 -2.00 8.46 -8.74
N PHE A 279 -2.28 9.70 -8.32
CA PHE A 279 -3.62 10.17 -7.96
C PHE A 279 -4.60 10.13 -9.14
N SER A 280 -4.07 10.12 -10.37
CA SER A 280 -4.86 10.04 -11.58
C SER A 280 -4.68 8.67 -12.23
N ALA A 281 -5.79 8.12 -12.70
CA ALA A 281 -5.86 6.97 -13.60
C ALA A 281 -4.97 7.09 -14.85
N TRP A 282 -4.48 8.31 -15.14
CA TRP A 282 -3.71 8.63 -16.33
C TRP A 282 -2.20 8.53 -16.13
N ASP A 283 -1.70 8.42 -14.89
CA ASP A 283 -0.25 8.27 -14.65
C ASP A 283 0.31 6.99 -15.28
N SER A 284 -0.51 5.95 -15.45
CA SER A 284 -0.14 4.73 -16.16
C SER A 284 0.11 4.93 -17.67
N PHE A 285 -0.39 6.01 -18.29
CA PHE A 285 -0.08 6.29 -19.71
C PHE A 285 1.29 6.94 -19.91
N GLY A 286 1.97 7.34 -18.83
CA GLY A 286 3.34 7.87 -18.85
C GLY A 286 4.41 6.77 -18.82
N SER A 287 4.10 5.59 -18.26
CA SER A 287 4.91 4.38 -18.45
C SER A 287 4.83 3.94 -19.91
N GLY A 288 5.93 3.47 -20.49
CA GLY A 288 6.09 3.28 -21.94
C GLY A 288 4.81 2.76 -22.63
N PRO A 289 4.29 3.43 -23.69
CA PRO A 289 2.90 3.37 -24.15
C PRO A 289 2.40 2.00 -24.70
N VAL A 290 3.14 0.93 -24.47
CA VAL A 290 2.86 -0.44 -24.91
C VAL A 290 2.78 -1.43 -23.73
N HIS A 291 3.34 -1.06 -22.57
CA HIS A 291 3.59 -1.96 -21.44
C HIS A 291 2.42 -2.04 -20.44
N THR A 292 1.72 -0.94 -20.22
CA THR A 292 0.68 -0.82 -19.17
C THR A 292 -0.42 0.13 -19.64
N ALA A 293 -1.33 -0.36 -20.48
CA ALA A 293 -2.31 0.50 -21.14
C ALA A 293 -3.73 0.35 -20.57
N PHE A 294 -4.29 -0.87 -20.57
CA PHE A 294 -5.70 -1.11 -20.22
C PHE A 294 -5.89 -2.52 -19.65
N GLY A 295 -6.74 -2.69 -18.64
CA GLY A 295 -7.17 -4.00 -18.14
C GLY A 295 -8.59 -4.37 -18.60
N GLU A 296 -9.14 -5.44 -18.01
CA GLU A 296 -10.49 -5.94 -18.31
C GLU A 296 -11.57 -4.86 -18.14
N TRP A 297 -11.48 -4.09 -17.06
CA TRP A 297 -12.47 -3.06 -16.74
C TRP A 297 -12.34 -1.84 -17.64
N SER A 298 -11.11 -1.40 -17.91
CA SER A 298 -10.87 -0.31 -18.85
C SER A 298 -11.45 -0.62 -20.23
N VAL A 299 -11.21 -1.83 -20.75
CA VAL A 299 -11.78 -2.27 -22.04
C VAL A 299 -13.29 -2.33 -22.00
N ALA A 300 -13.88 -2.92 -20.96
CA ALA A 300 -15.32 -3.02 -20.82
C ALA A 300 -16.00 -1.65 -20.76
N ARG A 301 -15.48 -0.72 -19.95
CA ARG A 301 -16.00 0.66 -19.83
C ARG A 301 -15.86 1.44 -21.13
N PHE A 302 -14.77 1.26 -21.86
CA PHE A 302 -14.60 1.88 -23.17
C PHE A 302 -15.63 1.36 -24.18
N ARG A 303 -15.87 0.05 -24.22
CA ARG A 303 -16.91 -0.55 -25.08
C ARG A 303 -18.32 -0.06 -24.71
N GLU A 304 -18.64 0.02 -23.42
CA GLU A 304 -19.89 0.60 -22.93
C GLU A 304 -20.08 2.04 -23.40
N HIS A 305 -19.03 2.85 -23.34
CA HIS A 305 -19.04 4.24 -23.79
C HIS A 305 -19.30 4.36 -25.30
N LEU A 306 -18.63 3.52 -26.11
CA LEU A 306 -18.85 3.48 -27.56
C LEU A 306 -20.28 3.05 -27.92
N ALA A 307 -20.85 2.09 -27.20
CA ALA A 307 -22.22 1.60 -27.45
C ALA A 307 -23.32 2.62 -27.10
N ARG A 308 -22.99 3.66 -26.33
CA ARG A 308 -23.92 4.74 -25.94
C ARG A 308 -23.85 5.96 -26.87
N ARG A 309 -22.96 5.97 -27.85
CA ARG A 309 -22.83 7.01 -28.88
C ARG A 309 -23.56 6.60 -30.14
#